data_AF-A0A956MZV2-F1
#
_entry.id   AF-A0A956MZV2-F1
#
_cell.length_a   1.000
_cell.length_b   1.000
_cell.length_c   1.000
_cell.angle_alpha   90.00
_cell.angle_beta   90.00
_cell.angle_gamma   90.00
#
_symmetry.space_group_name_H-M   'P 1'
#
loop_
_entity.id
_entity.type
_entity.pdbx_description
1 polymer ?
#
loop_
_entity_poly.entity_id
_entity_poly.type
_entity_poly.pdbx_seq_one_letter_code
_entity_poly.pdbx_strand_id
1 'polypeptide(L)'
;MRIILQKISKAIAKDREIGKGYILFINLKPTDEEEDLIRLVDKIVRIKLWNKWKQNIKELGYSILIVGSQTSSVDIFKQHLEEEIGSENVFRIDSSLLNSLYFINDGPSTLLL
;
A
#
# COMPACT_ATOMS: atom_id res chain seq x y z
N MET A 1 1.24 8.00 -12.88
CA MET A 1 0.96 7.09 -11.76
C MET A 1 0.14 5.85 -12.14
N ARG A 2 0.55 4.64 -11.70
CA ARG A 2 -0.28 3.41 -11.72
C ARG A 2 -0.04 2.60 -10.45
N ILE A 3 -1.11 2.10 -9.83
CA ILE A 3 -1.02 1.24 -8.64
C ILE A 3 -1.89 -0.01 -8.81
N ILE A 4 -1.33 -1.17 -8.46
CA ILE A 4 -2.11 -2.38 -8.22
C ILE A 4 -2.24 -2.54 -6.71
N LEU A 5 -3.46 -2.41 -6.21
CA LEU A 5 -3.80 -2.63 -4.81
C LEU A 5 -4.40 -4.02 -4.67
N GLN A 6 -3.88 -4.83 -3.74
CA GLN A 6 -4.44 -6.12 -3.38
C GLN A 6 -4.76 -6.18 -1.89
N LYS A 7 -5.98 -6.60 -1.57
CA LYS A 7 -6.40 -6.91 -0.20
C LYS A 7 -5.73 -8.21 0.26
N ILE A 8 -5.03 -8.17 1.38
CA ILE A 8 -4.30 -9.32 1.92
C ILE A 8 -4.71 -9.64 3.34
N SER A 9 -4.68 -10.93 3.68
CA SER A 9 -4.77 -11.38 5.09
C SER A 9 -3.41 -11.46 5.77
N LYS A 10 -2.35 -11.64 4.97
CA LYS A 10 -0.96 -11.76 5.42
C LYS A 10 0.01 -11.58 4.25
N ALA A 11 1.17 -10.98 4.51
CA ALA A 11 2.31 -10.97 3.60
C ALA A 11 3.63 -11.22 4.33
N ILE A 12 4.59 -11.82 3.64
CA ILE A 12 5.95 -12.06 4.11
C ILE A 12 6.91 -11.55 3.05
N ALA A 13 7.79 -10.65 3.45
CA ALA A 13 8.80 -10.09 2.56
C ALA A 13 10.05 -9.67 3.35
N LYS A 14 11.24 -10.10 2.87
CA LYS A 14 12.53 -9.92 3.58
C LYS A 14 12.45 -10.28 5.07
N ASP A 15 11.89 -11.45 5.37
CA ASP A 15 11.72 -11.97 6.73
C ASP A 15 10.86 -11.10 7.67
N ARG A 16 10.15 -10.09 7.13
CA ARG A 16 9.13 -9.36 7.85
C ARG A 16 7.75 -9.89 7.51
N GLU A 17 6.98 -10.18 8.55
CA GLU A 17 5.57 -10.52 8.45
C GLU A 17 4.73 -9.25 8.57
N ILE A 18 3.76 -9.13 7.66
CA ILE A 18 2.78 -8.05 7.62
C ILE A 18 1.41 -8.70 7.74
N GLY A 19 0.60 -8.18 8.65
CA GLY A 19 -0.73 -8.71 8.94
C GLY A 19 -1.75 -8.37 7.85
N LYS A 20 -3.00 -8.22 8.26
CA LYS A 20 -4.10 -7.85 7.36
C LYS A 20 -3.91 -6.44 6.84
N GLY A 21 -4.30 -6.21 5.58
CA GLY A 21 -4.26 -4.89 4.98
C GLY A 21 -4.10 -4.91 3.46
N TYR A 22 -3.21 -4.06 2.93
CA TYR A 22 -2.95 -3.93 1.49
C TYR A 22 -1.52 -4.25 1.10
N ILE A 23 -1.34 -4.83 -0.09
CA ILE A 23 -0.11 -4.71 -0.87
C ILE A 23 -0.36 -3.73 -2.00
N LEU A 24 0.54 -2.77 -2.15
CA LEU A 24 0.55 -1.79 -3.23
C LEU A 24 1.77 -2.05 -4.11
N PHE A 25 1.55 -2.54 -5.33
CA PHE A 25 2.58 -2.51 -6.36
C PHE A 25 2.49 -1.17 -7.08
N ILE A 26 3.49 -0.33 -6.88
CA ILE A 26 3.44 1.05 -7.33
C ILE A 26 4.44 1.29 -8.46
N ASN A 27 4.00 2.04 -9.46
CA ASN A 27 4.86 2.59 -10.50
C ASN A 27 4.64 4.11 -10.55
N LEU A 28 5.41 4.83 -9.73
CA LEU A 28 5.41 6.28 -9.63
C LEU A 28 6.59 6.84 -10.39
N LYS A 29 6.34 7.83 -11.25
CA LYS A 29 7.38 8.54 -12.00
C LYS A 29 7.87 9.71 -11.17
N PRO A 30 9.16 10.09 -11.26
CA PRO A 30 9.68 11.30 -10.61
C PRO A 30 8.97 12.60 -11.01
N THR A 31 8.26 12.59 -12.14
CA THR A 31 7.48 13.72 -12.65
C THR A 31 6.01 13.70 -12.21
N ASP A 32 5.57 12.70 -11.43
CA ASP A 32 4.20 12.69 -10.88
C ASP A 32 4.08 13.84 -9.86
N GLU A 33 3.01 14.63 -9.96
CA GLU A 33 2.78 15.81 -9.12
C GLU A 33 2.37 15.41 -7.69
N GLU A 34 2.84 16.16 -6.69
CA GLU A 34 2.55 15.88 -5.28
C GLU A 34 1.05 15.88 -4.97
N GLU A 35 0.27 16.80 -5.56
CA GLU A 35 -1.18 16.85 -5.36
C GLU A 35 -1.87 15.55 -5.83
N ASP A 36 -1.40 14.96 -6.94
CA ASP A 36 -1.92 13.70 -7.43
C ASP A 36 -1.57 12.54 -6.49
N LEU A 37 -0.35 12.52 -5.94
CA LEU A 37 0.06 11.54 -4.92
C LEU A 37 -0.85 11.61 -3.70
N ILE A 38 -1.14 12.82 -3.21
CA ILE A 38 -2.02 13.05 -2.05
C ILE A 38 -3.43 12.53 -2.35
N ARG A 39 -4.00 12.90 -3.49
CA ARG A 39 -5.35 12.43 -3.92
C ARG A 39 -5.44 10.91 -3.99
N LEU A 40 -4.37 10.27 -4.44
CA LEU A 40 -4.30 8.81 -4.51
C LEU A 40 -4.20 8.17 -3.12
N VAL A 41 -3.39 8.73 -2.22
CA VAL A 41 -3.33 8.29 -0.82
C VAL A 41 -4.72 8.35 -0.20
N ASP A 42 -5.39 9.50 -0.34
CA ASP A 42 -6.76 9.72 0.12
C ASP A 42 -7.72 8.65 -0.41
N LYS A 43 -7.62 8.33 -1.71
CA LYS A 43 -8.42 7.28 -2.33
C LYS A 43 -8.13 5.94 -1.67
N ILE A 44 -6.87 5.54 -1.54
CA ILE A 44 -6.44 4.24 -0.99
C ILE A 44 -6.93 4.06 0.45
N VAL A 45 -6.74 5.06 1.31
CA VAL A 45 -7.11 4.95 2.74
C VAL A 45 -8.61 4.96 2.96
N ARG A 46 -9.40 5.53 2.03
CA ARG A 46 -10.86 5.61 2.12
C ARG A 46 -11.60 4.43 1.49
N ILE A 47 -10.97 3.64 0.61
CA ILE A 47 -11.63 2.48 0.00
C ILE A 47 -12.05 1.50 1.10
N LYS A 48 -13.33 1.17 1.11
CA LYS A 48 -13.92 0.23 2.06
C LYS A 48 -13.92 -1.17 1.46
N LEU A 49 -12.92 -1.99 1.75
CA LEU A 49 -12.82 -3.37 1.26
C LEU A 49 -13.17 -4.45 2.29
N TRP A 50 -13.40 -4.06 3.56
CA TRP A 50 -13.68 -5.01 4.63
C TRP A 50 -15.14 -4.97 5.10
N ASN A 51 -15.55 -6.08 5.71
CA ASN A 51 -16.84 -6.23 6.38
C ASN A 51 -18.03 -5.83 5.48
N LYS A 52 -18.08 -6.41 4.28
CA LYS A 52 -19.07 -6.12 3.21
C LYS A 52 -18.99 -4.67 2.72
N TRP A 53 -17.78 -4.20 2.41
CA TRP A 53 -17.51 -2.86 1.87
C TRP A 53 -17.92 -1.71 2.80
N LYS A 54 -17.85 -1.95 4.13
CA LYS A 54 -18.27 -0.98 5.15
C LYS A 54 -17.12 -0.27 5.80
N GLN A 55 -15.97 -0.94 5.91
CA GLN A 55 -14.81 -0.42 6.63
C GLN A 55 -13.58 -0.35 5.75
N ASN A 56 -12.80 0.71 5.97
CA ASN A 56 -11.54 0.97 5.30
C ASN A 56 -10.34 0.54 6.15
N ILE A 57 -9.14 0.74 5.62
CA ILE A 57 -7.91 0.29 6.27
C ILE A 57 -7.61 1.06 7.57
N LYS A 58 -7.93 2.36 7.60
CA LYS A 58 -7.72 3.27 8.73
C LYS A 58 -8.58 2.89 9.93
N GLU A 59 -9.86 2.60 9.68
CA GLU A 59 -10.83 2.20 10.71
C GLU A 59 -10.48 0.86 11.39
N LEU A 60 -9.67 0.03 10.74
CA LEU A 60 -9.30 -1.31 11.21
C LEU A 60 -7.89 -1.39 11.80
N GLY A 61 -7.09 -0.33 11.72
CA GLY A 61 -5.69 -0.34 12.16
C GLY A 61 -4.86 -1.38 11.40
N TYR A 62 -5.12 -1.54 10.11
CA TYR A 62 -4.46 -2.51 9.24
C TYR A 62 -3.27 -1.89 8.51
N SER A 63 -2.40 -2.74 7.97
CA SER A 63 -1.10 -2.31 7.45
C SER A 63 -1.03 -2.22 5.93
N ILE A 64 -0.13 -1.40 5.41
CA ILE A 64 0.16 -1.27 3.99
C ILE A 64 1.58 -1.70 3.72
N LEU A 65 1.77 -2.63 2.79
CA LEU A 65 3.07 -2.94 2.19
C LEU A 65 3.17 -2.25 0.83
N ILE A 66 4.13 -1.33 0.70
CA ILE A 66 4.50 -0.68 -0.54
C ILE A 66 5.63 -1.48 -1.20
N VAL A 67 5.42 -1.90 -2.46
CA VAL A 67 6.43 -2.53 -3.31
C VAL A 67 6.65 -1.64 -4.53
N GLY A 68 7.82 -1.01 -4.62
CA GLY A 68 8.14 -0.06 -5.69
C GLY A 68 9.61 0.34 -5.71
N SER A 69 10.00 1.18 -6.66
CA SER A 69 11.37 1.69 -6.80
C SER A 69 11.77 2.70 -5.71
N GLN A 70 13.08 2.95 -5.57
CA GLN A 70 13.61 4.07 -4.79
C GLN A 70 13.57 5.38 -5.57
N THR A 71 12.46 6.12 -5.45
CA THR A 71 12.30 7.47 -6.02
C THR A 71 11.66 8.41 -5.01
N SER A 72 11.89 9.73 -5.17
CA SER A 72 11.34 10.78 -4.30
C SER A 72 9.82 10.77 -4.25
N SER A 73 9.14 10.51 -5.37
CA SER A 73 7.67 10.40 -5.40
C SER A 73 7.15 9.27 -4.52
N VAL A 74 7.90 8.16 -4.41
CA VAL A 74 7.55 7.06 -3.50
C VAL A 74 7.80 7.44 -2.05
N ASP A 75 8.83 8.22 -1.76
CA ASP A 75 9.09 8.74 -0.40
C ASP A 75 7.96 9.65 0.07
N ILE A 76 7.55 10.61 -0.78
CA ILE A 76 6.42 11.53 -0.51
C ILE A 76 5.12 10.74 -0.34
N PHE A 77 4.85 9.79 -1.24
CA PHE A 77 3.66 8.93 -1.16
C PHE A 77 3.63 8.09 0.13
N LYS A 78 4.78 7.53 0.53
CA LYS A 78 4.91 6.80 1.79
C LYS A 78 4.65 7.72 2.98
N GLN A 79 5.26 8.90 3.02
CA GLN A 79 5.10 9.84 4.12
C GLN A 79 3.62 10.20 4.34
N HIS A 80 2.90 10.50 3.25
CA HIS A 80 1.47 10.82 3.34
C HIS A 80 0.62 9.63 3.82
N LEU A 81 0.98 8.39 3.46
CA LEU A 81 0.33 7.21 4.04
C LEU A 81 0.59 7.10 5.55
N GLU A 82 1.81 7.37 6.00
CA GLU A 82 2.17 7.33 7.42
C GLU A 82 1.42 8.38 8.23
N GLU A 83 1.20 9.57 7.67
CA GLU A 83 0.38 10.62 8.28
C GLU A 83 -1.09 10.19 8.42
N GLU A 84 -1.61 9.40 7.48
CA GLU A 84 -3.01 8.96 7.49
C GLU A 84 -3.30 7.75 8.38
N ILE A 85 -2.38 6.78 8.46
CA ILE A 85 -2.63 5.50 9.15
C ILE A 85 -1.60 5.11 10.22
N GLY A 86 -0.61 5.97 10.49
CA GLY A 86 0.48 5.72 11.43
C GLY A 86 1.69 5.05 10.78
N SER A 87 2.89 5.46 11.18
CA SER A 87 4.15 4.98 10.61
C SER A 87 4.43 3.51 10.92
N GLU A 88 3.90 3.00 12.04
CA GLU A 88 3.95 1.59 12.41
C GLU A 88 3.16 0.68 11.47
N ASN A 89 2.22 1.25 10.70
CA ASN A 89 1.36 0.50 9.79
C ASN A 89 1.79 0.58 8.33
N VAL A 90 2.85 1.33 7.99
CA VAL A 90 3.32 1.47 6.61
C VAL A 90 4.72 0.87 6.45
N PHE A 91 4.79 -0.15 5.60
CA PHE A 91 6.02 -0.85 5.27
C PHE A 91 6.37 -0.58 3.82
N ARG A 92 7.67 -0.50 3.51
CA ARG A 92 8.15 -0.37 2.14
C ARG A 92 9.26 -1.37 1.86
N ILE A 93 9.22 -1.92 0.67
CA ILE A 93 10.30 -2.73 0.10
C ILE A 93 10.63 -2.20 -1.28
N ASP A 94 11.92 -1.94 -1.48
CA ASP A 94 12.43 -1.67 -2.81
C ASP A 94 12.32 -2.94 -3.66
N SER A 95 11.61 -2.81 -4.79
CA SER A 95 11.48 -3.85 -5.81
C SER A 95 12.83 -4.40 -6.30
N SER A 96 13.89 -3.58 -6.35
CA SER A 96 15.23 -4.02 -6.78
C SER A 96 15.89 -4.98 -5.79
N LEU A 97 15.46 -4.93 -4.52
CA LEU A 97 15.97 -5.76 -3.44
C LEU A 97 15.00 -6.89 -3.06
N LEU A 98 13.93 -7.08 -3.84
CA LEU A 98 12.90 -8.07 -3.56
C LEU A 98 13.29 -9.43 -4.16
N ASN A 99 13.81 -10.32 -3.31
CA ASN A 99 14.11 -11.70 -3.73
C ASN A 99 12.84 -12.55 -3.83
N SER A 100 11.92 -12.39 -2.87
CA SER A 100 10.65 -13.12 -2.82
C SER A 100 9.60 -12.33 -2.04
N LEU A 101 8.36 -12.41 -2.49
CA LEU A 101 7.18 -11.86 -1.82
C LEU A 101 6.11 -12.94 -1.77
N TYR A 102 5.72 -13.36 -0.57
CA TYR A 102 4.64 -14.31 -0.36
C TYR A 102 3.47 -13.58 0.30
N PHE A 103 2.27 -13.77 -0.20
CA PHE A 103 1.08 -13.18 0.43
C PHE A 103 -0.16 -14.00 0.14
N ILE A 104 -1.15 -13.84 1.00
CA ILE A 104 -2.46 -14.47 0.88
C ILE A 104 -3.47 -13.38 0.52
N ASN A 105 -3.98 -13.42 -0.70
CA ASN A 105 -5.03 -12.51 -1.15
C ASN A 105 -6.37 -12.93 -0.47
N ASP A 106 -7.00 -11.99 0.22
CA ASP A 106 -8.22 -12.22 1.00
C ASP A 106 -9.45 -11.78 0.20
N GLY A 107 -9.88 -12.61 -0.76
CA GLY A 107 -11.01 -12.24 -1.63
C GLY A 107 -11.16 -13.08 -2.89
N PRO A 108 -10.42 -12.86 -3.99
CA PRO A 108 -9.37 -11.88 -4.25
C PRO A 108 -9.93 -10.49 -4.65
N SER A 109 -9.50 -9.44 -3.95
CA SER A 109 -9.85 -8.06 -4.29
C SER A 109 -8.62 -7.32 -4.81
N THR A 110 -8.50 -7.27 -6.14
CA THR A 110 -7.44 -6.53 -6.84
C THR A 110 -8.04 -5.31 -7.53
N LEU A 111 -7.50 -4.14 -7.25
CA LEU A 111 -7.89 -2.88 -7.87
C LEU A 111 -6.72 -2.32 -8.67
N LEU A 112 -6.98 -1.89 -9.90
CA LEU A 112 -6.07 -1.06 -10.68
C LEU A 112 -6.48 0.39 -10.48
N LEU A 113 -5.58 1.20 -9.94
CA LEU A 113 -5.78 2.61 -9.61
C LEU A 113 -4.86 3.50 -10.46
#